data_AF-A0A5E6R8W7-F1
#
_entry.id   AF-A0A5E6R8W7-F1
#
_cell.length_a   1.000
_cell.length_b   1.000
_cell.length_c   1.000
_cell.angle_alpha   90.00
_cell.angle_beta   90.00
_cell.angle_gamma   90.00
#
_symmetry.space_group_name_H-M   'P 1'
#
loop_
_entity.id
_entity.type
_entity.pdbx_description
1 polymer ?
#
loop_
_entity_poly.entity_id
_entity_poly.type
_entity_poly.pdbx_seq_one_letter_code
_entity_poly.pdbx_strand_id
1 'polypeptide(L)'
;MSASIDCVENFKQLVRRSPDLGMGYTERLHFHAREMGFNNYDHFLLTLAKLSDDRIGKINTKLLRLACARMMPKANQDYYEFIANKDRRMRFFSHWIGWDKRGKEVRVPSLINAPYCVPRFRERLDAPVYVIETREQLRAWQHKWHGMAYVNQPLAERELHLAFDREQDVMHDIRSEDIDRDEDYSHNYATWYPSGK
;
A
#
# COMPACT_ATOMS: atom_id res chain seq x y z
N MET A 1 -6.13 -16.12 21.29
CA MET A 1 -4.76 -15.64 21.57
C MET A 1 -4.86 -14.23 22.14
N SER A 2 -4.02 -13.86 23.11
CA SER A 2 -4.09 -12.52 23.73
C SER A 2 -3.57 -11.46 22.76
N ALA A 3 -4.26 -10.33 22.62
CA ALA A 3 -3.86 -9.21 21.75
C ALA A 3 -2.41 -8.74 22.01
N SER A 4 -1.94 -8.88 23.26
CA SER A 4 -0.57 -8.56 23.65
C SER A 4 0.47 -9.46 22.96
N ILE A 5 0.20 -10.77 22.86
CA ILE A 5 1.11 -11.76 22.24
C ILE A 5 1.25 -11.45 20.75
N ASP A 6 0.12 -11.23 20.07
CA ASP A 6 0.11 -10.92 18.64
C ASP A 6 0.84 -9.59 18.35
N CYS A 7 0.65 -8.58 19.21
CA CYS A 7 1.35 -7.30 19.09
C CYS A 7 2.87 -7.44 19.25
N VAL A 8 3.33 -8.29 20.18
CA VAL A 8 4.76 -8.57 20.37
C VAL A 8 5.35 -9.29 19.16
N GLU A 9 4.66 -10.29 18.61
CA GLU A 9 5.16 -11.00 17.44
C GLU A 9 5.23 -10.08 16.22
N ASN A 10 4.20 -9.24 15.99
CA ASN A 10 4.23 -8.24 14.92
C ASN A 10 5.38 -7.23 15.10
N PHE A 11 5.68 -6.82 16.33
CA PHE A 11 6.84 -5.99 16.61
C PHE A 11 8.15 -6.68 16.22
N LYS A 12 8.33 -7.95 16.62
CA LYS A 12 9.53 -8.73 16.25
C LYS A 12 9.63 -8.93 14.74
N GLN A 13 8.52 -9.17 14.05
CA GLN A 13 8.49 -9.27 12.59
C GLN A 13 8.89 -7.96 11.90
N LEU A 14 8.41 -6.81 12.39
CA LEU A 14 8.87 -5.49 11.94
C LEU A 14 10.38 -5.36 12.08
N VAL A 15 10.94 -5.74 13.23
CA VAL A 15 12.38 -5.67 13.47
C VAL A 15 13.13 -6.58 12.51
N ARG A 16 12.71 -7.84 12.34
CA ARG A 16 13.37 -8.78 11.41
C ARG A 16 13.38 -8.28 9.97
N ARG A 17 12.33 -7.60 9.53
CA ARG A 17 12.16 -7.11 8.15
C ARG A 17 12.73 -5.72 7.89
N SER A 18 13.09 -4.99 8.94
CA SER A 18 13.74 -3.69 8.79
C SER A 18 15.21 -3.88 8.36
N PRO A 19 15.87 -2.85 7.80
CA PRO A 19 17.32 -2.86 7.63
C PRO A 19 18.04 -3.09 8.97
N ASP A 20 19.21 -3.72 8.95
CA ASP A 20 19.99 -3.98 10.16
C ASP A 20 20.66 -2.72 10.73
N LEU A 21 20.99 -1.76 9.86
CA LEU A 21 21.68 -0.52 10.20
C LEU A 21 22.98 -0.75 11.01
N GLY A 22 23.62 -1.91 10.82
CA GLY A 22 24.82 -2.31 11.59
C GLY A 22 24.57 -2.64 13.07
N MET A 23 23.31 -2.73 13.51
CA MET A 23 22.94 -3.04 14.91
C MET A 23 22.64 -4.53 15.11
N GLY A 24 22.96 -5.05 16.30
CA GLY A 24 22.51 -6.37 16.73
C GLY A 24 21.00 -6.46 16.96
N TYR A 25 20.42 -7.66 16.92
CA TYR A 25 18.95 -7.84 17.01
C TYR A 25 18.33 -7.17 18.26
N THR A 26 18.96 -7.31 19.43
CA THR A 26 18.48 -6.69 20.68
C THR A 26 18.52 -5.16 20.62
N GLU A 27 19.60 -4.59 20.07
CA GLU A 27 19.71 -3.14 19.89
C GLU A 27 18.63 -2.62 18.95
N ARG A 28 18.31 -3.37 17.90
CA ARG A 28 17.23 -3.07 16.96
C ARG A 28 15.85 -3.11 17.61
N LEU A 29 15.61 -4.05 18.54
CA LEU A 29 14.37 -4.05 19.34
C LEU A 29 14.23 -2.76 20.14
N HIS A 30 15.28 -2.32 20.84
CA HIS A 30 15.24 -1.08 21.60
C HIS A 30 15.17 0.17 20.71
N PHE A 31 15.85 0.17 19.56
CA PHE A 31 15.78 1.23 18.56
C PHE A 31 14.34 1.42 18.06
N HIS A 32 13.69 0.36 17.56
CA HIS A 32 12.33 0.45 17.05
C HIS A 32 11.30 0.74 18.15
N ALA A 33 11.55 0.34 19.40
CA ALA A 33 10.69 0.71 20.52
C ALA A 33 10.72 2.23 20.76
N ARG A 34 11.91 2.84 20.65
CA ARG A 34 12.09 4.30 20.74
C ARG A 34 11.37 5.05 19.63
N GLU A 35 11.47 4.59 18.38
CA GLU A 35 10.72 5.17 17.26
C GLU A 35 9.20 5.08 17.46
N MET A 36 8.75 4.06 18.16
CA MET A 36 7.34 3.88 18.51
C MET A 36 6.87 4.78 19.66
N GLY A 37 7.79 5.44 20.37
CA GLY A 37 7.53 6.31 21.52
C GLY A 37 7.71 5.64 22.88
N PHE A 38 8.37 4.49 22.94
CA PHE A 38 8.70 3.80 24.20
C PHE A 38 10.17 4.04 24.57
N ASN A 39 10.51 4.01 25.86
CA ASN A 39 11.91 4.20 26.28
C ASN A 39 12.84 3.12 25.70
N ASN A 40 12.37 1.87 25.69
CA ASN A 40 13.09 0.70 25.20
C ASN A 40 12.11 -0.48 25.02
N TYR A 41 12.58 -1.63 24.52
CA TYR A 41 11.74 -2.81 24.31
C TYR A 41 11.10 -3.37 25.60
N ASP A 42 11.79 -3.32 26.75
CA ASP A 42 11.22 -3.77 28.03
C ASP A 42 10.07 -2.88 28.48
N HIS A 43 10.20 -1.56 28.30
CA HIS A 43 9.13 -0.59 28.54
C HIS A 43 7.93 -0.87 27.62
N PHE A 44 8.15 -1.27 26.37
CA PHE A 44 7.08 -1.70 25.47
C PHE A 44 6.34 -2.93 26.03
N LEU A 45 7.06 -3.98 26.45
CA LEU A 45 6.45 -5.19 27.02
C LEU A 45 5.65 -4.89 28.30
N LEU A 46 6.24 -4.14 29.24
CA LEU A 46 5.59 -3.73 30.48
C LEU A 46 4.37 -2.85 30.23
N THR A 47 4.40 -2.03 29.18
CA THR A 47 3.24 -1.21 28.80
C THR A 47 2.12 -2.08 28.26
N LEU A 48 2.40 -3.02 27.35
CA LEU A 48 1.38 -3.92 26.79
C LEU A 48 0.65 -4.72 27.87
N ALA A 49 1.35 -5.18 28.91
CA ALA A 49 0.76 -5.92 30.02
C ALA A 49 -0.29 -5.13 30.83
N LYS A 50 -0.31 -3.79 30.71
CA LYS A 50 -1.20 -2.89 31.45
C LYS A 50 -2.32 -2.29 30.60
N LEU A 51 -2.32 -2.55 29.30
CA LEU A 51 -3.26 -1.94 28.35
C LEU A 51 -4.44 -2.85 28.07
N SER A 52 -5.59 -2.23 27.79
CA SER A 52 -6.75 -2.92 27.22
C SER A 52 -6.50 -3.31 25.76
N ASP A 53 -7.21 -4.34 25.28
CA ASP A 53 -7.09 -4.84 23.91
C ASP A 53 -7.32 -3.74 22.84
N ASP A 54 -8.21 -2.77 23.06
CA ASP A 54 -8.40 -1.62 22.15
C ASP A 54 -7.13 -0.77 22.01
N ARG A 55 -6.47 -0.48 23.14
CA ARG A 55 -5.23 0.31 23.14
C ARG A 55 -4.08 -0.47 22.52
N ILE A 56 -4.03 -1.79 22.73
CA ILE A 56 -3.07 -2.68 22.06
C ILE A 56 -3.33 -2.68 20.55
N GLY A 57 -4.59 -2.74 20.12
CA GLY A 57 -4.98 -2.68 18.70
C GLY A 57 -4.51 -1.40 18.01
N LYS A 58 -4.54 -0.26 18.70
CA LYS A 58 -3.99 1.01 18.20
C LYS A 58 -2.47 0.95 18.00
N ILE A 59 -1.74 0.38 18.97
CA ILE A 59 -0.29 0.16 18.86
C ILE A 59 0.01 -0.78 17.68
N ASN A 60 -0.73 -1.89 17.58
CA ASN A 60 -0.54 -2.86 16.51
C ASN A 60 -0.82 -2.27 15.12
N THR A 61 -1.83 -1.39 14.99
CA THR A 61 -2.08 -0.65 13.75
C THR A 61 -0.91 0.26 13.36
N LYS A 62 -0.29 0.93 14.35
CA LYS A 62 0.90 1.76 14.13
C LYS A 62 2.11 0.91 13.71
N LEU A 63 2.30 -0.25 14.33
CA LEU A 63 3.36 -1.22 13.95
C LEU A 63 3.17 -1.72 12.52
N LEU A 64 1.94 -2.10 12.16
CA LEU A 64 1.63 -2.57 10.82
C LEU A 64 1.95 -1.51 9.76
N ARG A 65 1.59 -0.24 10.03
CA ARG A 65 1.91 0.89 9.14
C ARG A 65 3.41 1.05 8.94
N LEU A 66 4.19 1.03 10.03
CA LEU A 66 5.65 1.14 9.96
C LEU A 66 6.28 -0.04 9.22
N ALA A 67 5.77 -1.25 9.45
CA ALA A 67 6.26 -2.45 8.77
C ALA A 67 6.05 -2.32 7.26
N CYS A 68 4.86 -1.92 6.82
CA CYS A 68 4.58 -1.71 5.39
C CYS A 68 5.44 -0.59 4.80
N ALA A 69 5.71 0.49 5.56
CA ALA A 69 6.53 1.61 5.10
C ALA A 69 8.03 1.29 4.99
N ARG A 70 8.50 0.20 5.61
CA ARG A 70 9.92 -0.21 5.62
C ARG A 70 10.19 -1.45 4.80
N MET A 71 9.19 -2.30 4.65
CA MET A 71 9.31 -3.53 3.90
C MET A 71 9.78 -3.26 2.47
N MET A 72 10.68 -4.09 1.99
CA MET A 72 11.13 -4.10 0.61
C MET A 72 10.26 -5.06 -0.21
N PRO A 73 9.89 -4.71 -1.46
CA PRO A 73 9.23 -5.64 -2.36
C PRO A 73 10.09 -6.88 -2.59
N LYS A 74 9.48 -8.05 -2.71
CA LYS A 74 10.21 -9.28 -3.03
C LYS A 74 10.59 -9.29 -4.50
N ALA A 75 11.81 -9.72 -4.81
CA ALA A 75 12.33 -9.74 -6.19
C ALA A 75 11.60 -10.72 -7.13
N ASN A 76 10.93 -11.73 -6.57
CA ASN A 76 10.19 -12.76 -7.30
C ASN A 76 8.67 -12.54 -7.26
N GLN A 77 8.21 -11.33 -6.94
CA GLN A 77 6.80 -10.99 -6.90
C GLN A 77 6.53 -9.74 -7.72
N ASP A 78 5.42 -9.79 -8.44
CA ASP A 78 4.89 -8.67 -9.19
C ASP A 78 3.99 -7.80 -8.32
N TYR A 79 4.00 -6.50 -8.61
CA TYR A 79 3.27 -5.49 -7.85
C TYR A 79 2.63 -4.49 -8.80
N TYR A 80 1.54 -3.89 -8.33
CA TYR A 80 0.89 -2.72 -8.93
C TYR A 80 1.07 -1.52 -8.02
N GLU A 81 1.19 -0.33 -8.61
CA GLU A 81 1.24 0.92 -7.87
C GLU A 81 -0.16 1.53 -7.75
N PHE A 82 -0.56 1.82 -6.51
CA PHE A 82 -1.78 2.54 -6.20
C PHE A 82 -1.52 3.73 -5.27
N ILE A 83 -2.37 4.73 -5.36
CA ILE A 83 -2.39 5.90 -4.47
C ILE A 83 -3.80 6.03 -3.91
N ALA A 84 -3.96 5.86 -2.60
CA ALA A 84 -5.24 6.08 -1.94
C ALA A 84 -5.32 7.51 -1.40
N ASN A 85 -6.44 8.19 -1.66
CA ASN A 85 -6.72 9.52 -1.14
C ASN A 85 -7.72 9.45 0.03
N LYS A 86 -7.76 10.53 0.84
CA LYS A 86 -8.65 10.63 2.00
C LYS A 86 -10.14 10.64 1.62
N ASP A 87 -10.46 11.12 0.42
CA ASP A 87 -11.81 11.16 -0.14
C ASP A 87 -12.23 9.83 -0.80
N ARG A 88 -11.54 8.73 -0.49
CA ARG A 88 -11.73 7.39 -1.05
C ARG A 88 -11.39 7.24 -2.52
N ARG A 89 -10.96 8.30 -3.22
CA ARG A 89 -10.44 8.15 -4.58
C ARG A 89 -9.15 7.36 -4.56
N MET A 90 -9.01 6.47 -5.53
CA MET A 90 -7.76 5.77 -5.79
C MET A 90 -7.21 6.20 -7.14
N ARG A 91 -5.89 6.28 -7.24
CA ARG A 91 -5.18 6.39 -8.51
C ARG A 91 -4.27 5.19 -8.68
N PHE A 92 -3.95 4.82 -9.91
CA PHE A 92 -3.02 3.74 -10.18
C PHE A 92 -2.19 4.01 -11.42
N PHE A 93 -0.95 3.51 -11.41
CA PHE A 93 -0.12 3.46 -12.61
C PHE A 93 -0.78 2.52 -13.63
N SER A 94 -0.92 2.97 -14.87
CA SER A 94 -1.91 2.41 -15.80
C SER A 94 -1.46 2.41 -17.25
N HIS A 95 -2.02 1.49 -18.03
CA HIS A 95 -1.95 1.49 -19.48
C HIS A 95 -3.36 1.63 -20.07
N TRP A 96 -3.40 2.14 -21.29
CA TRP A 96 -4.62 2.33 -22.06
C TRP A 96 -5.07 1.00 -22.68
N ILE A 97 -6.39 0.74 -22.64
CA ILE A 97 -7.01 -0.44 -23.26
C ILE A 97 -8.11 -0.09 -24.28
N GLY A 98 -8.56 1.16 -24.34
CA GLY A 98 -9.62 1.55 -25.25
C GLY A 98 -10.25 2.90 -24.97
N TRP A 99 -11.31 3.22 -25.71
CA TRP A 99 -12.16 4.39 -25.50
C TRP A 99 -13.55 3.96 -25.05
N ASP A 100 -14.17 4.72 -24.15
CA ASP A 100 -15.57 4.53 -23.78
C ASP A 100 -16.53 5.24 -24.76
N LYS A 101 -17.83 5.02 -24.57
CA LYS A 101 -18.89 5.63 -25.39
C LYS A 101 -18.95 7.16 -25.35
N ARG A 102 -18.22 7.79 -24.44
CA ARG A 102 -18.13 9.25 -24.27
C ARG A 102 -16.78 9.78 -24.76
N GLY A 103 -15.95 8.95 -25.39
CA GLY A 103 -14.61 9.32 -25.84
C GLY A 103 -13.58 9.50 -24.73
N LYS A 104 -13.80 8.90 -23.56
CA LYS A 104 -12.82 8.89 -22.46
C LYS A 104 -11.93 7.66 -22.53
N GLU A 105 -10.68 7.81 -22.09
CA GLU A 105 -9.77 6.68 -22.00
C GLU A 105 -10.24 5.65 -20.97
N VAL A 106 -10.31 4.40 -21.41
CA VAL A 106 -10.41 3.25 -20.53
C VAL A 106 -8.99 2.76 -20.27
N ARG A 107 -8.61 2.73 -18.99
CA ARG A 107 -7.28 2.36 -18.53
C ARG A 107 -7.39 1.38 -17.37
N VAL A 108 -6.45 0.45 -17.29
CA VAL A 108 -6.34 -0.56 -16.22
C VAL A 108 -4.96 -0.52 -15.57
N PRO A 109 -4.81 -1.04 -14.34
CA PRO A 109 -3.53 -1.05 -13.64
C PRO A 109 -2.43 -1.78 -14.43
N SER A 110 -1.22 -1.23 -14.37
CA SER A 110 -0.03 -1.82 -14.98
C SER A 110 0.94 -2.33 -13.93
N LEU A 111 1.56 -3.47 -14.21
CA LEU A 111 2.66 -3.98 -13.42
C LEU A 111 3.84 -2.99 -13.42
N ILE A 112 4.56 -2.96 -12.30
CA ILE A 112 5.70 -2.08 -12.10
C ILE A 112 6.86 -2.83 -11.44
N ASN A 113 8.09 -2.45 -11.78
CA ASN A 113 9.29 -2.96 -11.11
C ASN A 113 9.41 -2.33 -9.71
N ALA A 114 8.64 -2.86 -8.75
CA ALA A 114 8.61 -2.37 -7.39
C ALA A 114 9.96 -2.44 -6.67
N PRO A 115 10.79 -3.51 -6.79
CA PRO A 115 12.14 -3.52 -6.20
C PRO A 115 13.02 -2.35 -6.63
N TYR A 116 12.85 -1.88 -7.87
CA TYR A 116 13.55 -0.70 -8.38
C TYR A 116 12.90 0.62 -7.95
N CYS A 117 11.57 0.72 -8.00
CA CYS A 117 10.87 1.98 -7.75
C CYS A 117 10.79 2.37 -6.27
N VAL A 118 10.53 1.40 -5.38
CA VAL A 118 10.29 1.68 -3.95
C VAL A 118 11.45 2.41 -3.26
N PRO A 119 12.72 1.98 -3.39
CA PRO A 119 13.85 2.71 -2.79
C PRO A 119 13.93 4.15 -3.30
N ARG A 120 13.86 4.33 -4.62
CA ARG A 120 14.00 5.64 -5.26
C ARG A 120 12.90 6.61 -4.84
N PHE A 121 11.66 6.13 -4.71
CA PHE A 121 10.58 6.98 -4.24
C PHE A 121 10.70 7.29 -2.75
N ARG A 122 11.14 6.35 -1.91
CA ARG A 122 11.39 6.62 -0.48
C ARG A 122 12.52 7.63 -0.25
N GLU A 123 13.50 7.72 -1.15
CA GLU A 123 14.57 8.73 -1.08
C GLU A 123 14.11 10.12 -1.54
N ARG A 124 13.14 10.19 -2.46
CA ARG A 124 12.74 11.44 -3.13
C ARG A 124 11.48 12.08 -2.56
N LEU A 125 10.57 11.27 -2.01
CA LEU A 125 9.29 11.73 -1.51
C LEU A 125 9.39 11.97 -0.01
N ASP A 126 8.86 13.11 0.44
CA ASP A 126 8.65 13.42 1.87
C ASP A 126 7.41 12.69 2.44
N ALA A 127 7.06 11.54 1.86
CA ALA A 127 5.87 10.76 2.20
C ALA A 127 6.17 9.26 2.16
N PRO A 128 5.56 8.47 3.06
CA PRO A 128 5.80 7.03 3.12
C PRO A 128 5.28 6.31 1.87
N VAL A 129 6.11 5.43 1.34
CA VAL A 129 5.75 4.46 0.29
C VAL A 129 5.58 3.09 0.93
N TYR A 130 4.37 2.55 0.88
CA TYR A 130 4.03 1.29 1.53
C TYR A 130 4.19 0.09 0.59
N VAL A 131 4.58 -1.06 1.12
CA VAL A 131 4.48 -2.36 0.46
C VAL A 131 3.40 -3.17 1.16
N ILE A 132 2.44 -3.67 0.39
CA ILE A 132 1.21 -4.32 0.87
C ILE A 132 1.13 -5.72 0.28
N GLU A 133 1.09 -6.71 1.16
CA GLU A 133 1.11 -8.14 0.82
C GLU A 133 -0.04 -8.94 1.47
N THR A 134 -0.79 -8.34 2.40
CA THR A 134 -1.94 -9.00 3.05
C THR A 134 -3.20 -8.14 3.00
N ARG A 135 -4.35 -8.79 3.17
CA ARG A 135 -5.66 -8.14 3.16
C ARG A 135 -5.82 -7.13 4.29
N GLU A 136 -5.28 -7.43 5.46
CA GLU A 136 -5.32 -6.53 6.63
C GLU A 136 -4.54 -5.25 6.36
N GLN A 137 -3.37 -5.37 5.72
CA GLN A 137 -2.55 -4.24 5.31
C GLN A 137 -3.28 -3.38 4.27
N LEU A 138 -3.90 -4.01 3.26
CA LEU A 138 -4.65 -3.31 2.22
C LEU A 138 -5.80 -2.50 2.81
N ARG A 139 -6.62 -3.11 3.67
CA ARG A 139 -7.74 -2.42 4.33
C ARG A 139 -7.27 -1.26 5.20
N ALA A 140 -6.21 -1.48 5.99
CA ALA A 140 -5.68 -0.43 6.85
C ALA A 140 -5.11 0.75 6.03
N TRP A 141 -4.46 0.46 4.91
CA TRP A 141 -3.97 1.48 3.98
C TRP A 141 -5.12 2.26 3.32
N GLN A 142 -6.13 1.59 2.77
CA GLN A 142 -7.27 2.22 2.10
C GLN A 142 -8.06 3.16 3.02
N HIS A 143 -8.23 2.79 4.30
CA HIS A 143 -9.16 3.49 5.20
C HIS A 143 -8.51 4.39 6.24
N LYS A 144 -7.21 4.21 6.53
CA LYS A 144 -6.56 4.94 7.65
C LYS A 144 -5.28 5.64 7.23
N TRP A 145 -4.41 4.99 6.47
CA TRP A 145 -3.07 5.53 6.22
C TRP A 145 -3.03 6.38 4.96
N HIS A 146 -3.69 5.93 3.89
CA HIS A 146 -3.69 6.54 2.56
C HIS A 146 -2.26 6.68 1.98
N GLY A 147 -2.12 7.37 0.85
CA GLY A 147 -0.83 7.59 0.17
C GLY A 147 -0.45 6.48 -0.82
N MET A 148 0.80 6.50 -1.26
CA MET A 148 1.33 5.59 -2.27
C MET A 148 1.62 4.20 -1.69
N ALA A 149 1.19 3.15 -2.39
CA ALA A 149 1.46 1.78 -2.04
C ALA A 149 1.72 0.89 -3.26
N TYR A 150 2.56 -0.11 -3.05
CA TYR A 150 2.81 -1.22 -3.96
C TYR A 150 2.09 -2.45 -3.42
N VAL A 151 1.05 -2.89 -4.12
CA VAL A 151 0.21 -4.02 -3.73
C VAL A 151 0.63 -5.22 -4.56
N ASN A 152 0.92 -6.35 -3.91
CA ASN A 152 1.33 -7.55 -4.65
C ASN A 152 0.20 -8.05 -5.56
N GLN A 153 0.56 -8.55 -6.73
CA GLN A 153 -0.38 -8.86 -7.82
C GLN A 153 -1.57 -9.73 -7.38
N PRO A 154 -1.40 -10.90 -6.74
CA PRO A 154 -2.54 -11.75 -6.37
C PRO A 154 -3.54 -11.08 -5.42
N LEU A 155 -3.06 -10.16 -4.57
CA LEU A 155 -3.92 -9.42 -3.65
C LEU A 155 -4.66 -8.30 -4.38
N ALA A 156 -3.96 -7.57 -5.25
CA ALA A 156 -4.54 -6.49 -6.03
C ALA A 156 -5.64 -7.00 -6.96
N GLU A 157 -5.35 -8.04 -7.74
CA GLU A 157 -6.32 -8.62 -8.69
C GLU A 157 -7.54 -9.19 -7.98
N ARG A 158 -7.39 -9.73 -6.76
CA ARG A 158 -8.53 -10.26 -6.00
C ARG A 158 -9.37 -9.16 -5.33
N GLU A 159 -8.74 -8.29 -4.55
CA GLU A 159 -9.46 -7.34 -3.70
C GLU A 159 -9.79 -6.03 -4.43
N LEU A 160 -9.08 -5.71 -5.52
CA LEU A 160 -9.27 -4.51 -6.34
C LEU A 160 -9.67 -4.86 -7.78
N HIS A 161 -10.25 -6.05 -8.03
CA HIS A 161 -10.65 -6.56 -9.36
C HIS A 161 -11.42 -5.53 -10.20
N LEU A 162 -12.30 -4.74 -9.59
CA LEU A 162 -13.07 -3.69 -10.29
C LEU A 162 -12.21 -2.59 -10.95
N ALA A 163 -10.95 -2.42 -10.56
CA ALA A 163 -10.01 -1.54 -11.26
C ALA A 163 -9.49 -2.16 -12.56
N PHE A 164 -9.50 -3.49 -12.66
CA PHE A 164 -9.06 -4.29 -13.81
C PHE A 164 -10.22 -4.64 -14.74
N ASP A 165 -11.41 -4.88 -14.20
CA ASP A 165 -12.61 -5.32 -14.93
C ASP A 165 -13.28 -4.18 -15.71
N ARG A 166 -12.55 -3.62 -16.67
CA ARG A 166 -12.94 -2.44 -17.46
C ARG A 166 -13.11 -2.71 -18.94
N GLU A 167 -12.89 -3.94 -19.40
CA GLU A 167 -13.03 -4.31 -20.82
C GLU A 167 -14.43 -4.01 -21.35
N GLN A 168 -15.46 -4.23 -20.53
CA GLN A 168 -16.85 -3.90 -20.86
C GLN A 168 -17.12 -2.40 -21.08
N ASP A 169 -16.24 -1.52 -20.59
CA ASP A 169 -16.34 -0.08 -20.82
C ASP A 169 -15.79 0.31 -22.21
N VAL A 170 -15.02 -0.57 -22.85
CA VAL A 170 -14.38 -0.33 -24.15
C VAL A 170 -15.38 -0.50 -25.29
N MET A 171 -15.42 0.49 -26.17
CA MET A 171 -16.18 0.43 -27.42
C MET A 171 -15.37 -0.32 -28.49
N HIS A 172 -15.89 -1.45 -28.98
CA HIS A 172 -15.22 -2.24 -30.02
C HIS A 172 -15.62 -1.85 -31.45
N ASP A 173 -16.79 -1.22 -31.65
CA ASP A 173 -17.42 -1.06 -32.97
C ASP A 173 -17.31 0.36 -33.57
N ILE A 174 -16.63 1.30 -32.92
CA ILE A 174 -16.43 2.68 -33.41
C ILE A 174 -14.96 2.90 -33.77
N ARG A 175 -14.69 3.45 -34.96
CA ARG A 175 -13.32 3.81 -35.34
C ARG A 175 -12.83 4.97 -34.47
N SER A 176 -11.58 4.91 -34.04
CA SER A 176 -10.96 5.92 -33.15
C SER A 176 -10.92 7.36 -33.72
N GLU A 177 -11.26 7.52 -35.00
CA GLU A 177 -11.36 8.78 -35.73
C GLU A 177 -12.74 9.44 -35.56
N ASP A 178 -13.77 8.68 -35.18
CA ASP A 178 -15.16 9.13 -35.00
C ASP A 178 -15.44 9.61 -33.56
N ILE A 179 -14.42 9.57 -32.69
CA ILE A 179 -14.52 9.90 -31.28
C ILE A 179 -13.90 11.28 -31.07
N ASP A 180 -14.70 12.24 -30.62
CA ASP A 180 -14.21 13.55 -30.23
C ASP A 180 -13.40 13.41 -28.92
N ARG A 181 -12.11 13.73 -29.00
CA ARG A 181 -11.12 13.45 -27.95
C ARG A 181 -11.01 14.63 -27.00
N ASP A 182 -11.47 14.45 -25.77
CA ASP A 182 -11.73 15.54 -24.83
C ASP A 182 -10.55 15.93 -23.89
N GLU A 183 -9.42 15.22 -23.84
CA GLU A 183 -8.41 15.38 -22.75
C GLU A 183 -6.93 15.38 -23.22
N ASP A 184 -6.01 15.89 -22.39
CA ASP A 184 -4.55 15.90 -22.65
C ASP A 184 -3.89 14.64 -22.05
N TYR A 185 -3.34 13.77 -22.91
CA TYR A 185 -3.19 12.33 -22.69
C TYR A 185 -1.79 11.86 -22.23
N SER A 186 -0.96 12.74 -21.65
CA SER A 186 0.43 12.38 -21.29
C SER A 186 0.60 11.70 -19.92
N HIS A 187 -0.49 11.42 -19.20
CA HIS A 187 -0.42 10.95 -17.82
C HIS A 187 -0.54 9.42 -17.70
N ASN A 188 0.45 8.79 -17.09
CA ASN A 188 0.47 7.34 -16.86
C ASN A 188 -0.45 6.87 -15.70
N TYR A 189 -1.31 7.74 -15.17
CA TYR A 189 -2.15 7.45 -14.01
C TYR A 189 -3.64 7.61 -14.33
N ALA A 190 -4.42 6.60 -13.99
CA ALA A 190 -5.88 6.67 -14.01
C ALA A 190 -6.44 6.94 -12.60
N THR A 191 -7.64 7.51 -12.52
CA THR A 191 -8.39 7.69 -11.27
C THR A 191 -9.59 6.74 -11.23
N TRP A 192 -9.79 6.09 -10.10
CA TRP A 192 -10.85 5.12 -9.86
C TRP A 192 -11.52 5.35 -8.50
N TYR A 193 -12.81 4.98 -8.42
CA TYR A 193 -13.66 5.14 -7.24
C TYR A 193 -14.07 3.74 -6.74
N PRO A 194 -13.46 3.22 -5.67
CA PRO A 194 -13.68 1.85 -5.20
C PRO A 194 -15.10 1.54 -4.68
N SER A 195 -15.97 2.54 -4.55
CA SER A 195 -17.28 2.40 -3.89
C SER A 195 -18.47 2.85 -4.74
N GLY A 196 -18.27 3.16 -6.03
CA GLY A 196 -19.21 4.05 -6.73
C GLY A 196 -19.17 5.46 -6.12
N LYS A 197 -19.75 6.44 -6.81
CA LYS A 197 -19.87 7.80 -6.29
C LYS A 197 -20.85 7.87 -5.13
#